data_AF-A0A7X9DKL7-F1
#
_entry.id   AF-A0A7X9DKL7-F1
#
_cell.length_a   1.000
_cell.length_b   1.000
_cell.length_c   1.000
_cell.angle_alpha   90.00
_cell.angle_beta   90.00
_cell.angle_gamma   90.00
#
_symmetry.space_group_name_H-M   'P 1'
#
loop_
_entity.id
_entity.type
_entity.pdbx_description
1 polymer ?
#
loop_
_entity_poly.entity_id
_entity_poly.type
_entity_poly.pdbx_seq_one_letter_code
_entity_poly.pdbx_strand_id
1 'polypeptide(L)'
;MSPEEKLDELRSQVKKFQNERDLAILEKGFAAEGNDDLRENAQYDYWLERELFYTGKIKNLLEEIHNISVKIKNKPKRKTIKPQKTQDYTLTQKHKWL
;
A
#
# COMPACT_ATOMS: atom_id res chain seq x y z
N MET A 1 0.34 -12.04 -10.31
CA MET A 1 -0.63 -11.00 -9.90
C MET A 1 -0.16 -9.65 -10.38
N SER A 2 -1.08 -8.87 -10.94
CA SER A 2 -0.90 -7.44 -11.22
C SER A 2 -0.65 -6.67 -9.91
N PRO A 3 0.15 -5.59 -9.91
CA PRO A 3 0.27 -4.69 -8.76
C PRO A 3 -1.07 -4.15 -8.25
N GLU A 4 -2.06 -4.02 -9.13
CA GLU A 4 -3.41 -3.56 -8.81
C GLU A 4 -4.21 -4.64 -8.06
N GLU A 5 -4.16 -5.89 -8.54
CA GLU A 5 -4.78 -7.04 -7.86
C GLU A 5 -4.23 -7.22 -6.44
N LYS A 6 -2.90 -7.07 -6.27
CA LYS A 6 -2.26 -7.13 -4.95
C LYS A 6 -2.71 -5.98 -4.04
N LEU A 7 -2.93 -4.79 -4.60
CA LEU A 7 -3.40 -3.62 -3.84
C LEU A 7 -4.82 -3.84 -3.32
N ASP A 8 -5.70 -4.42 -4.14
CA ASP A 8 -7.08 -4.70 -3.76
C ASP A 8 -7.16 -5.84 -2.73
N GLU A 9 -6.30 -6.86 -2.83
CA GLU A 9 -6.18 -7.88 -1.79
C GLU A 9 -5.76 -7.27 -0.45
N LEU A 10 -4.71 -6.44 -0.43
CA LEU A 10 -4.25 -5.77 0.79
C LEU A 10 -5.34 -4.86 1.39
N ARG A 11 -6.09 -4.13 0.57
CA ARG A 11 -7.23 -3.32 1.03
C ARG A 11 -8.34 -4.18 1.64
N SER A 12 -8.63 -5.33 1.05
CA SER A 12 -9.59 -6.29 1.59
C SER A 12 -9.13 -6.82 2.94
N GLN A 13 -7.85 -7.16 3.08
CA GLN A 13 -7.26 -7.58 4.36
C GLN A 13 -7.32 -6.47 5.42
N VAL A 14 -7.01 -5.22 5.06
CA VAL A 14 -7.17 -4.07 5.97
C VAL A 14 -8.61 -3.96 6.47
N LYS A 15 -9.60 -4.07 5.58
CA LYS A 15 -11.01 -4.02 5.96
C LYS A 15 -11.40 -5.15 6.91
N LYS A 16 -10.90 -6.37 6.68
CA LYS A 16 -11.11 -7.52 7.59
C LYS A 16 -10.54 -7.23 8.98
N PHE A 17 -9.29 -6.79 9.07
CA PHE A 17 -8.67 -6.47 10.36
C PHE A 17 -9.30 -5.27 11.06
N GLN A 18 -9.84 -4.29 10.31
CA GLN A 18 -10.64 -3.20 10.90
C GLN A 18 -11.90 -3.75 11.56
N ASN A 19 -12.64 -4.62 10.87
CA ASN A 19 -13.82 -5.25 11.46
C ASN A 19 -13.47 -6.10 12.70
N GLU A 20 -12.39 -6.87 12.66
CA GLU A 20 -11.94 -7.67 13.81
C GLU A 20 -11.50 -6.79 15.00
N ARG A 21 -10.84 -5.66 14.73
CA ARG A 21 -10.50 -4.67 15.75
C ARG A 21 -11.76 -4.05 16.36
N ASP A 22 -12.73 -3.68 15.54
CA ASP A 22 -13.96 -3.06 16.03
C ASP A 22 -14.78 -4.04 16.89
N LEU A 23 -14.77 -5.33 16.55
CA LEU A 23 -15.32 -6.39 17.42
C LEU A 23 -14.55 -6.50 18.74
N ALA A 24 -13.21 -6.50 18.71
CA ALA A 24 -12.41 -6.52 19.93
C ALA A 24 -12.68 -5.31 20.84
N ILE A 25 -12.88 -4.12 20.26
CA ILE A 25 -13.26 -2.91 21.01
C ILE A 25 -14.62 -3.06 21.68
N LEU A 26 -15.61 -3.61 20.96
CA LEU A 26 -16.94 -3.85 21.53
C LEU A 26 -16.89 -4.85 22.68
N GLU A 27 -16.24 -6.00 22.48
CA GLU A 27 -16.11 -7.04 23.51
C GLU A 27 -15.32 -6.56 24.73
N LYS A 28 -14.28 -5.75 24.51
CA LYS A 28 -13.55 -5.08 25.59
C LYS A 28 -14.47 -4.15 26.38
N GLY A 29 -15.36 -3.41 25.70
CA GLY A 29 -16.36 -2.56 26.32
C GLY A 29 -17.34 -3.34 27.20
N PHE A 30 -17.86 -4.46 26.69
CA PHE A 30 -18.74 -5.35 27.47
C PHE A 30 -18.02 -5.97 28.67
N ALA A 31 -16.77 -6.39 28.49
CA ALA A 31 -15.96 -6.90 29.58
C ALA A 31 -15.75 -5.84 30.67
N ALA A 32 -15.60 -4.56 30.28
CA ALA A 32 -15.45 -3.46 31.22
C ALA A 32 -16.74 -3.12 31.96
N GLU A 33 -17.89 -3.17 31.29
CA GLU A 33 -19.20 -2.89 31.90
C GLU A 33 -19.61 -3.96 32.90
N GLY A 34 -19.25 -5.22 32.65
CA GLY A 34 -19.58 -6.35 33.51
C GLY A 34 -18.68 -6.54 34.75
N ASN A 35 -17.69 -5.66 34.97
CA ASN A 35 -16.70 -5.85 36.03
C ASN A 35 -16.31 -4.53 36.69
N ASP A 36 -16.46 -4.44 38.02
CA ASP A 36 -16.18 -3.22 38.79
C ASP A 36 -14.67 -2.92 38.91
N ASP A 37 -13.82 -3.96 38.87
CA ASP A 37 -12.36 -3.81 38.85
C ASP A 37 -11.77 -4.29 37.52
N LEU A 38 -11.23 -3.35 36.75
CA LEU A 38 -10.60 -3.62 35.46
C LEU A 38 -9.19 -4.19 35.59
N ARG A 39 -8.53 -4.08 36.75
CA ARG A 39 -7.14 -4.49 36.94
C ARG A 39 -6.96 -6.01 36.99
N GLU A 40 -8.01 -6.72 37.39
CA GLU A 40 -8.03 -8.18 37.48
C GLU A 40 -8.98 -8.80 36.44
N ASN A 41 -9.36 -8.02 35.43
CA ASN A 41 -10.29 -8.47 34.40
C ASN A 41 -9.54 -9.09 33.23
N ALA A 42 -9.25 -10.40 33.34
CA ALA A 42 -8.57 -11.17 32.30
C ALA A 42 -9.24 -11.08 30.93
N GLN A 43 -10.58 -10.93 30.89
CA GLN A 43 -11.33 -10.79 29.65
C GLN A 43 -11.07 -9.43 28.99
N TYR A 44 -11.02 -8.36 29.79
CA TYR A 44 -10.65 -7.03 29.31
C TYR A 44 -9.23 -7.01 28.75
N ASP A 45 -8.27 -7.58 29.49
CA ASP A 45 -6.87 -7.63 29.07
C ASP A 45 -6.69 -8.42 27.76
N TYR A 46 -7.38 -9.56 27.64
CA TYR A 46 -7.38 -10.34 26.41
C TYR A 46 -7.86 -9.52 25.21
N TRP A 47 -8.99 -8.81 25.33
CA TRP A 47 -9.53 -8.01 24.24
C TRP A 47 -8.67 -6.78 23.93
N LEU A 48 -8.04 -6.18 24.95
CA LEU A 48 -7.06 -5.11 24.78
C LEU A 48 -5.85 -5.58 23.97
N GLU A 49 -5.28 -6.75 24.29
CA GLU A 49 -4.17 -7.31 23.51
C GLU A 49 -4.58 -7.58 22.05
N ARG A 50 -5.80 -8.08 21.83
CA ARG A 50 -6.33 -8.29 20.47
C ARG A 50 -6.48 -6.98 19.70
N GLU A 51 -7.03 -5.94 20.32
CA GLU A 51 -7.12 -4.61 19.70
C GLU A 51 -5.75 -4.08 19.29
N LEU A 52 -4.74 -4.18 20.16
CA LEU A 52 -3.37 -3.75 19.88
C LEU A 52 -2.75 -4.57 18.75
N PHE A 53 -2.96 -5.89 18.75
CA PHE A 53 -2.51 -6.79 17.69
C PHE A 53 -3.08 -6.39 16.32
N TYR A 54 -4.40 -6.18 16.23
CA TYR A 54 -5.04 -5.79 14.97
C TYR A 54 -4.62 -4.40 14.51
N THR A 55 -4.46 -3.46 15.44
CA THR A 55 -3.93 -2.13 15.14
C THR A 55 -2.52 -2.21 14.52
N GLY A 56 -1.65 -3.05 15.06
CA GLY A 56 -0.32 -3.29 14.50
C GLY A 56 -0.37 -3.91 13.10
N LYS A 57 -1.26 -4.90 12.87
CA LYS A 57 -1.45 -5.51 11.54
C LYS A 57 -1.95 -4.50 10.51
N ILE A 58 -2.93 -3.68 10.87
CA ILE A 58 -3.47 -2.63 10.00
C ILE A 58 -2.36 -1.65 9.61
N LYS A 59 -1.55 -1.20 10.59
CA LYS A 59 -0.42 -0.29 10.31
C LYS A 59 0.56 -0.88 9.30
N ASN A 60 0.98 -2.12 9.49
CA ASN A 60 1.92 -2.79 8.58
C ASN A 60 1.35 -2.94 7.16
N LEU A 61 0.06 -3.28 7.04
CA LEU A 61 -0.60 -3.38 5.73
C LEU A 61 -0.71 -2.03 5.03
N LEU A 62 -1.01 -0.95 5.77
CA LEU A 62 -1.04 0.41 5.23
C LEU A 62 0.34 0.85 4.74
N GLU A 63 1.42 0.52 5.45
CA GLU A 63 2.80 0.75 5.01
C GLU A 63 3.10 -0.05 3.73
N GLU A 64 2.66 -1.31 3.63
CA GLU A 64 2.84 -2.11 2.40
C GLU A 64 2.08 -1.51 1.21
N ILE A 65 0.83 -1.09 1.41
CA ILE A 65 0.03 -0.39 0.39
C ILE A 65 0.75 0.89 -0.06
N HIS A 66 1.26 1.68 0.89
CA HIS A 66 2.02 2.89 0.58
C HIS A 66 3.24 2.57 -0.29
N ASN A 67 4.06 1.60 0.13
CA ASN A 67 5.27 1.18 -0.60
C ASN A 67 4.96 0.72 -2.03
N ILE A 68 3.88 -0.03 -2.23
CA ILE A 68 3.43 -0.47 -3.56
C ILE A 68 2.99 0.74 -4.39
N SER A 69 2.19 1.64 -3.82
CA SER A 69 1.71 2.84 -4.54
C SER A 69 2.86 3.76 -4.99
N VAL A 70 3.88 3.94 -4.15
CA VAL A 70 5.09 4.72 -4.47
C VAL A 70 5.88 4.05 -5.59
N LYS A 71 6.06 2.72 -5.53
CA LYS A 71 6.72 1.96 -6.60
C LYS A 71 6.00 2.08 -7.94
N ILE A 72 4.66 2.10 -7.94
CA ILE A 72 3.85 2.29 -9.17
C ILE A 72 4.08 3.70 -9.73
N LYS A 73 4.06 4.74 -8.89
CA LYS A 73 4.22 6.14 -9.30
C LYS A 73 5.62 6.45 -9.85
N ASN A 74 6.65 5.80 -9.31
CA ASN A 74 8.05 6.04 -9.68
C ASN A 74 8.56 5.11 -10.80
N LYS A 75 7.69 4.32 -11.46
CA LYS A 75 8.12 3.53 -12.61
C LYS A 75 8.70 4.47 -13.67
N PRO A 76 9.98 4.30 -14.08
CA PRO A 76 10.57 5.14 -15.10
C PRO A 76 9.73 5.00 -16.36
N LYS A 77 9.11 6.09 -16.82
CA LYS A 77 8.50 6.12 -18.15
C LYS A 77 9.60 5.70 -19.12
N ARG A 78 9.43 4.56 -19.77
CA ARG A 78 10.28 4.14 -20.89
C ARG A 78 10.23 5.30 -21.86
N LYS A 79 11.27 6.14 -21.89
CA LYS A 79 11.39 7.19 -22.90
C LYS A 79 11.43 6.43 -24.21
N THR A 80 10.36 6.51 -24.99
CA THR A 80 10.38 6.14 -26.40
C THR A 80 11.40 7.07 -27.02
N ILE A 81 12.64 6.60 -27.14
CA ILE A 81 13.66 7.24 -27.94
C ILE A 81 13.11 7.15 -29.35
N LYS A 82 12.45 8.23 -29.81
CA LYS A 82 12.11 8.36 -31.23
C LYS A 82 13.46 8.27 -31.95
N PRO A 83 13.63 7.37 -32.94
CA PRO A 83 14.86 7.35 -33.71
C PRO A 83 15.03 8.76 -34.30
N GLN A 84 16.11 9.45 -33.91
CA GLN A 84 16.51 10.68 -34.56
C GLN A 84 16.70 10.33 -36.03
N LYS A 85 15.86 10.88 -36.91
CA LYS A 85 16.11 10.86 -38.35
C LYS A 85 17.43 11.60 -38.56
N THR A 86 18.51 10.85 -38.73
CA THR A 86 19.74 11.36 -39.32
C THR A 86 19.36 11.93 -40.69
N GLN A 87 19.37 13.25 -40.79
CA GLN A 87 19.31 13.90 -42.09
C GLN A 87 20.66 13.61 -42.77
N ASP A 88 20.64 12.79 -43.83
CA ASP A 88 21.81 12.52 -44.64
C ASP A 88 22.24 13.83 -45.34
N TYR A 89 23.29 14.46 -44.80
CA TYR A 89 23.96 15.60 -45.42
C TYR A 89 24.99 15.13 -46.45
N THR A 90 24.56 14.37 -47.45
CA THR A 90 25.37 14.13 -48.66
C THR A 90 24.59 14.57 -49.89
N LEU A 91 24.33 15.88 -49.95
CA LEU A 91 24.00 16.55 -51.20
C LEU A 91 24.71 17.90 -51.30
N THR A 92 26.02 17.90 -51.07
CA THR A 92 26.87 18.97 -51.63
C THR A 92 27.31 18.51 -53.01
N GLN A 93 26.52 18.90 -54.01
CA GLN A 93 26.96 18.97 -55.39
C GLN A 93 28.20 19.88 -55.46
N LYS A 94 29.37 19.29 -55.28
CA LYS A 94 30.63 19.91 -55.66
C LYS A 94 30.90 19.47 -57.08
N HIS A 95 30.74 20.41 -58.01
CA HIS A 95 31.76 20.81 -58.98
C HIS A 95 31.10 21.72 -60.03
N LYS A 96 31.18 23.03 -59.81
CA LYS A 96 31.25 23.98 -60.92
C LYS A 96 32.65 23.83 -61.50
N TRP A 97 32.77 23.24 -62.68
CA TRP A 97 33.94 23.46 -63.52
C TRP A 97 33.63 24.55 -64.54
N LEU A 98 34.68 25.32 -64.82
CA LEU A 98 34.82 26.36 -65.84
C LEU A 98 34.32 25.91 -67.22
#